data_AF-V6MAC1-F1
#
_entry.id   AF-V6MAC1-F1
#
_cell.length_a   1.000
_cell.length_b   1.000
_cell.length_c   1.000
_cell.angle_alpha   90.00
_cell.angle_beta   90.00
_cell.angle_gamma   90.00
#
_symmetry.space_group_name_H-M   'P 1'
#
loop_
_entity.id
_entity.type
_entity.pdbx_description
1 polymer ?
#
loop_
_entity_poly.entity_id
_entity_poly.type
_entity_poly.pdbx_seq_one_letter_code
_entity_poly.pdbx_strand_id
1 'polypeptide(L)' 'MTLRALSTLTTVDAIAYYTRQVSDTFAIRPGTPGRTERLAELYEWKRALHERIERERAERGTGL' A
#
# COMPACT_ATOMS: atom_id res chain seq x y z
N MET A 1 -7.51 7.15 -1.06
CA MET A 1 -6.12 7.39 -1.55
C MET A 1 -5.91 6.58 -2.83
N THR A 2 -5.38 7.15 -3.93
CA THR A 2 -5.39 6.45 -5.24
C THR A 2 -4.10 5.68 -5.53
N LEU A 3 -4.17 4.65 -6.38
CA LEU A 3 -3.02 3.96 -7.00
C LEU A 3 -1.99 4.94 -7.61
N ARG A 4 -2.47 6.10 -8.08
CA ARG A 4 -1.65 7.19 -8.61
C ARG A 4 -0.64 7.72 -7.57
N ALA A 5 -0.95 7.65 -6.27
CA ALA A 5 0.00 8.01 -5.22
C ALA A 5 1.13 6.97 -5.07
N LEU A 6 0.88 5.69 -5.37
CA LEU A 6 1.92 4.66 -5.33
C LEU A 6 2.99 4.88 -6.40
N SER A 7 2.57 5.27 -7.63
CA SER A 7 3.49 5.52 -8.74
C SER A 7 4.44 6.69 -8.52
N THR A 8 4.11 7.61 -7.61
CA THR A 8 4.93 8.80 -7.31
C THR A 8 5.91 8.58 -6.15
N LEU A 9 5.79 7.49 -5.40
CA LEU A 9 6.63 7.17 -4.24
C LEU A 9 7.76 6.21 -4.63
N THR A 10 8.85 6.23 -3.88
CA THR A 10 9.78 5.07 -3.88
C THR A 10 9.11 3.88 -3.20
N THR A 11 9.60 2.66 -3.43
CA THR A 11 9.08 1.46 -2.74
C THR A 11 9.18 1.57 -1.23
N VAL A 12 10.27 2.15 -0.72
CA VAL A 12 10.48 2.37 0.73
C VAL A 12 9.47 3.37 1.28
N ASP A 13 9.31 4.52 0.61
CA ASP A 13 8.35 5.55 1.06
C ASP A 13 6.91 5.04 1.00
N ALA A 14 6.59 4.24 0.00
CA ALA A 14 5.31 3.57 -0.12
C ALA A 14 5.06 2.65 1.09
N ILE A 15 6.02 1.78 1.44
CA ILE A 15 5.90 0.89 2.61
C ILE A 15 5.70 1.69 3.90
N ALA A 16 6.48 2.76 4.11
CA ALA A 16 6.37 3.62 5.28
C ALA A 16 4.98 4.27 5.37
N TYR A 17 4.49 4.81 4.24
CA TYR A 17 3.17 5.40 4.15
C TYR A 17 2.04 4.40 4.48
N TYR A 18 2.08 3.21 3.88
CA TYR A 18 1.09 2.16 4.11
C TYR A 18 1.03 1.71 5.56
N THR A 19 2.20 1.48 6.16
CA THR A 19 2.29 1.09 7.57
C THR A 19 1.59 2.12 8.46
N ARG A 20 1.82 3.41 8.20
CA ARG A 20 1.13 4.49 8.92
C ARG A 20 -0.39 4.44 8.71
N GLN A 21 -0.86 4.30 7.47
CA GLN A 21 -2.31 4.27 7.20
C GLN A 21 -3.01 3.06 7.81
N VAL A 22 -2.33 1.91 7.85
CA VAL A 22 -2.80 0.71 8.56
C VAL A 22 -2.95 1.04 10.04
N SER A 23 -1.92 1.55 10.70
CA SER A 23 -1.98 1.96 12.11
C SER A 23 -3.11 2.94 12.38
N ASP A 24 -3.24 3.99 11.56
CA ASP A 24 -4.30 5.01 11.66
C ASP A 24 -5.70 4.38 11.52
N THR A 25 -5.87 3.43 10.58
CA THR A 25 -7.17 2.78 10.33
C THR A 25 -7.54 1.77 11.42
N PHE A 26 -6.56 1.05 11.97
CA PHE A 26 -6.80 0.14 13.09
C PHE A 26 -7.07 0.85 14.41
N ALA A 27 -6.60 2.10 14.58
CA ALA A 27 -6.97 2.94 15.71
C ALA A 27 -8.45 3.38 15.67
N ILE A 28 -9.13 3.28 14.53
CA ILE A 28 -10.56 3.57 14.39
C ILE A 28 -11.38 2.41 14.99
N ARG A 29 -12.29 2.73 15.91
CA ARG A 29 -13.17 1.75 16.55
C ARG A 29 -13.98 0.95 15.53
N PRO A 30 -14.19 -0.36 15.73
CA PRO A 30 -15.11 -1.15 14.91
C PRO A 30 -16.51 -0.51 14.85
N GLY A 31 -17.15 -0.53 13.68
CA GLY A 31 -18.47 0.07 13.47
C GLY A 31 -18.46 1.58 13.15
N THR A 32 -17.30 2.25 13.19
CA THR A 32 -17.20 3.63 12.72
C THR A 32 -17.46 3.70 11.21
N PRO A 33 -18.37 4.57 10.72
CA PRO A 33 -18.60 4.76 9.30
C PRO A 33 -17.32 5.11 8.54
N GLY A 34 -17.12 4.53 7.35
CA GLY A 34 -15.92 4.78 6.54
C GLY A 34 -14.72 3.88 6.88
N ARG A 35 -14.75 3.13 7.99
CA ARG A 35 -13.63 2.23 8.36
C ARG A 35 -13.49 1.06 7.39
N THR A 36 -14.60 0.47 6.96
CA THR A 36 -14.60 -0.69 6.05
C THR A 36 -14.09 -0.29 4.68
N GLU A 37 -14.54 0.84 4.17
CA GLU A 37 -14.13 1.43 2.90
C GLU A 37 -12.63 1.75 2.93
N ARG A 38 -12.14 2.34 4.02
CA ARG A 38 -10.71 2.63 4.20
C ARG A 38 -9.86 1.36 4.26
N LEU A 39 -10.35 0.29 4.90
CA LEU A 39 -9.68 -1.00 4.89
C LEU A 39 -9.63 -1.60 3.48
N ALA A 40 -10.73 -1.53 2.72
CA ALA A 40 -10.77 -1.99 1.33
C ALA A 40 -9.75 -1.24 0.46
N GLU A 41 -9.66 0.08 0.58
CA GLU A 41 -8.64 0.88 -0.10
C GLU A 41 -7.22 0.44 0.27
N LEU A 42 -6.97 0.13 1.55
CA LEU A 42 -5.66 -0.35 2.00
C LEU A 42 -5.31 -1.73 1.46
N TYR A 43 -6.28 -2.62 1.27
CA TYR A 43 -6.04 -3.93 0.67
C TYR A 43 -5.66 -3.82 -0.81
N GLU A 44 -6.38 -3.01 -1.57
CA GLU A 44 -6.04 -2.75 -2.98
C GLU A 44 -4.66 -2.10 -3.10
N TRP A 45 -4.36 -1.14 -2.22
CA TRP A 45 -3.06 -0.51 -2.19
C TRP A 45 -1.94 -1.50 -1.83
N LYS A 46 -2.17 -2.40 -0.86
CA LYS A 46 -1.22 -3.46 -0.48
C LYS A 46 -0.92 -4.37 -1.66
N ARG A 47 -1.95 -4.77 -2.41
CA ARG A 47 -1.81 -5.60 -3.62
C ARG A 47 -0.93 -4.90 -4.65
N ALA A 48 -1.22 -3.64 -4.94
CA ALA A 48 -0.44 -2.86 -5.90
C ALA A 48 1.03 -2.67 -5.49
N LEU A 49 1.29 -2.43 -4.20
CA LEU A 49 2.66 -2.39 -3.68
C LEU A 49 3.38 -3.74 -3.86
N HIS A 50 2.69 -4.84 -3.58
CA HIS A 50 3.26 -6.18 -3.74
C HIS A 50 3.62 -6.46 -5.20
N GLU A 51 2.73 -6.16 -6.14
CA GLU A 51 2.98 -6.31 -7.58
C GLU A 51 4.18 -5.47 -8.05
N ARG A 52 4.35 -4.27 -7.49
CA ARG A 52 5.53 -3.44 -7.75
C ARG A 52 6.81 -4.08 -7.22
N ILE A 53 6.81 -4.55 -5.98
CA ILE A 53 7.98 -5.19 -5.37
C ILE A 53 8.42 -6.42 -6.18
N GLU A 54 7.48 -7.25 -6.61
CA GLU A 54 7.78 -8.42 -7.43
C GLU A 54 8.37 -8.02 -8.80
N ARG A 55 7.83 -6.97 -9.42
CA ARG A 55 8.39 -6.43 -10.68
C ARG A 55 9.82 -5.91 -10.50
N GLU A 56 10.06 -5.08 -9.49
CA GLU A 56 11.39 -4.55 -9.19
C GLU A 56 12.38 -5.69 -8.87
N ARG A 57 11.91 -6.76 -8.23
CA ARG A 57 12.71 -7.95 -7.96
C ARG A 57 13.06 -8.71 -9.24
N ALA A 58 12.10 -8.88 -10.16
CA ALA A 58 12.33 -9.50 -11.45
C ALA A 58 13.34 -8.70 -12.29
N GLU A 59 13.18 -7.38 -12.37
CA GLU A 59 14.09 -6.47 -13.10
C GLU A 59 15.53 -6.55 -12.56
N ARG A 60 15.71 -6.65 -11.24
CA ARG A 60 17.02 -6.83 -10.60
C ARG A 60 17.60 -8.23 -10.82
N GLY A 61 16.75 -9.25 -10.97
CA GLY A 61 17.14 -10.63 -11.23
C GLY A 61 17.50 -10.93 -12.69
N THR A 62 17.05 -10.10 -13.64
CA THR A 62 17.33 -10.24 -15.08
C THR A 62 18.61 -9.52 -15.54
N GLY A 63 19.40 -8.97 -14.62
CA GLY A 63 20.67 -8.30 -14.92
C GLY A 63 21.87 -9.25 -15.13
N LEU A 64 21.69 -10.33 -15.89
CA LEU A 64 22.76 -11.24 -16.35
C LEU A 64 22.88 -11.20 -17.87
#